data_AF-A0A7Y4TYW2-F1
#
_entry.id   AF-A0A7Y4TYW2-F1
#
_cell.length_a   1.000
_cell.length_b   1.000
_cell.length_c   1.000
_cell.angle_alpha   90.00
_cell.angle_beta   90.00
_cell.angle_gamma   90.00
#
_symmetry.space_group_name_H-M   'P 1'
#
loop_
_entity.id
_entity.type
_entity.pdbx_description
1 polymer ?
#
loop_
_entity_poly.entity_id
_entity_poly.type
_entity_poly.pdbx_seq_one_letter_code
_entity_poly.pdbx_strand_id
1 'polypeptide(L)'
;MPPPSSPPEKKPPVSQTLPVLLLASILLAVVLVELFFLPSTMREIPYSEFKQLLLKKQVADLTIGANTIHGTVVTGASAPSTDTRASDPPGTPTPQRFTTYRVDDPTLVTELAKEGIVFSGQGDTRWLPSLLSWVLPVAVLLMVWNAYMG
;
A
#
# COMPACT_ATOMS: atom_id res chain seq x y z
N MET A 1 -67.00 33.34 14.67
CA MET A 1 -65.64 33.84 14.38
C MET A 1 -64.67 32.69 14.58
N PRO A 2 -64.11 32.07 13.53
CA PRO A 2 -63.06 31.07 13.72
C PRO A 2 -61.70 31.73 14.03
N PRO A 3 -60.83 31.10 14.84
CA PRO A 3 -59.54 31.65 15.24
C PRO A 3 -58.51 31.62 14.09
N PRO A 4 -57.44 32.45 14.15
CA PRO A 4 -56.52 32.63 13.04
C PRO A 4 -55.62 31.42 12.83
N SER A 5 -55.46 31.04 11.57
CA SER A 5 -54.55 29.99 11.09
C SER A 5 -53.11 30.30 11.51
N SER A 6 -52.44 29.37 12.19
CA SER A 6 -51.01 29.49 12.50
C SER A 6 -50.17 29.44 11.21
N PRO A 7 -49.09 30.23 11.08
CA PRO A 7 -48.28 30.24 9.87
C PRO A 7 -47.52 28.92 9.69
N PRO A 8 -47.23 28.50 8.45
CA PRO A 8 -46.48 27.26 8.21
C PRO A 8 -45.04 27.41 8.70
N GLU A 9 -44.63 26.49 9.58
CA GLU A 9 -43.28 26.39 10.11
C GLU A 9 -42.31 26.02 8.97
N LYS A 10 -41.47 26.97 8.53
CA LYS A 10 -40.40 26.71 7.56
C LYS A 10 -39.33 25.86 8.25
N LYS A 11 -39.32 24.55 7.97
CA LYS A 11 -38.18 23.69 8.31
C LYS A 11 -36.89 24.31 7.76
N PRO A 12 -35.81 24.41 8.55
CA PRO A 12 -34.59 25.05 8.10
C PRO A 12 -34.06 24.28 6.88
N PRO A 13 -33.61 24.97 5.82
CA PRO A 13 -33.02 24.31 4.67
C PRO A 13 -31.72 23.67 5.15
N VAL A 14 -31.69 22.33 5.22
CA VAL A 14 -30.44 21.58 5.38
C VAL A 14 -29.52 22.06 4.26
N SER A 15 -28.47 22.79 4.61
CA SER A 15 -27.61 23.48 3.68
C SER A 15 -26.92 22.46 2.76
N GLN A 16 -27.27 22.46 1.48
CA GLN A 16 -26.72 21.57 0.44
C GLN A 16 -25.19 21.64 0.30
N THR A 17 -24.52 22.63 0.91
CA THR A 17 -23.05 22.74 0.98
C THR A 17 -22.41 21.71 1.90
N LEU A 18 -23.13 21.25 2.93
CA LEU A 18 -22.62 20.27 3.89
C LEU A 18 -22.28 18.92 3.24
N PRO A 19 -23.18 18.29 2.43
CA PRO A 19 -22.85 17.04 1.74
C PRO A 19 -21.77 17.21 0.67
N VAL A 20 -21.71 18.36 -0.01
CA VAL A 20 -20.67 18.64 -1.02
C VAL A 20 -19.28 18.75 -0.37
N LEU A 21 -19.19 19.45 0.77
CA LEU A 21 -17.94 19.55 1.52
C LEU A 21 -17.51 18.20 2.10
N LEU A 22 -18.47 17.40 2.60
CA LEU A 22 -18.20 16.04 3.06
C LEU A 22 -17.67 15.16 1.91
N LEU A 23 -18.34 15.18 0.75
CA LEU A 23 -17.90 14.43 -0.43
C LEU A 23 -16.48 14.84 -0.86
N ALA A 24 -16.21 16.14 -0.92
CA ALA A 24 -14.88 16.66 -1.26
C ALA A 24 -13.81 16.23 -0.25
N SER A 25 -14.13 16.22 1.06
CA SER A 25 -13.20 15.77 2.10
C SER A 25 -12.90 14.28 2.01
N ILE A 26 -13.89 13.44 1.69
CA ILE A 26 -13.71 11.99 1.51
C ILE A 26 -12.86 11.73 0.27
N LEU A 27 -13.15 12.40 -0.85
CA LEU A 27 -12.35 12.31 -2.08
C LEU A 27 -10.90 12.71 -1.83
N LEU A 28 -10.68 13.81 -1.09
CA LEU A 28 -9.35 14.26 -0.72
C LEU A 28 -8.62 13.25 0.17
N ALA A 29 -9.32 12.65 1.15
CA ALA A 29 -8.75 11.61 2.00
C ALA A 29 -8.34 10.35 1.19
N VAL A 30 -9.17 9.93 0.23
CA VAL A 30 -8.84 8.80 -0.67
C VAL A 30 -7.60 9.11 -1.51
N VAL A 31 -7.52 10.31 -2.11
CA VAL A 31 -6.35 10.74 -2.89
C VAL A 31 -5.08 10.81 -2.03
N LEU A 32 -5.19 11.30 -0.79
CA LEU A 32 -4.06 11.35 0.15
C LEU A 32 -3.58 9.95 0.54
N VAL A 33 -4.52 9.01 0.74
CA VAL A 33 -4.21 7.61 1.00
C VAL A 33 -3.51 7.00 -0.21
N GLU A 34 -4.07 7.14 -1.41
CA GLU A 34 -3.41 6.67 -2.64
C GLU A 34 -2.02 7.26 -2.79
N LEU A 35 -1.83 8.56 -2.50
CA LEU A 35 -0.53 9.22 -2.55
C LEU A 35 0.52 8.57 -1.64
N PHE A 36 0.09 8.14 -0.45
CA PHE A 36 0.96 7.49 0.53
C PHE A 36 1.32 6.05 0.12
N PHE A 37 0.48 5.40 -0.69
CA PHE A 37 0.70 4.05 -1.19
C PHE A 37 1.39 4.00 -2.56
N LEU A 38 1.80 5.14 -3.16
CA LEU A 38 2.54 5.11 -4.42
C LEU A 38 3.80 4.22 -4.27
N PRO A 39 3.99 3.23 -5.14
CA PRO A 39 5.16 2.38 -5.10
C PRO A 39 6.39 3.25 -5.39
N SER A 40 7.29 3.36 -4.42
CA SER A 40 8.65 3.84 -4.66
C SER A 40 9.27 3.00 -5.78
N THR A 41 9.90 3.65 -6.76
CA THR A 41 10.57 3.04 -7.92
C THR A 41 11.67 2.06 -7.49
N MET A 42 11.29 0.89 -6.99
CA MET A 42 12.20 -0.21 -6.72
C MET A 42 12.35 -0.98 -8.02
N ARG A 43 13.60 -1.29 -8.38
CA ARG A 43 13.88 -2.11 -9.55
C ARG A 43 13.30 -3.51 -9.28
N GLU A 44 12.29 -3.89 -10.05
CA GLU A 44 11.74 -5.24 -10.01
C GLU A 44 12.70 -6.18 -10.73
N ILE A 45 13.13 -7.24 -10.05
CA ILE A 45 13.95 -8.31 -10.64
C ILE A 45 13.18 -9.64 -10.60
N PRO A 46 13.30 -10.50 -11.63
CA PRO A 46 12.76 -11.85 -11.60
C PRO A 46 13.33 -12.69 -10.45
N TYR A 47 12.53 -13.62 -9.92
CA TYR A 47 12.95 -14.51 -8.83
C TYR A 47 14.21 -15.34 -9.17
N SER A 48 14.33 -15.78 -10.43
CA SER A 48 15.51 -16.50 -10.91
C SER A 48 16.78 -15.64 -10.89
N GLU A 49 16.68 -14.36 -11.23
CA GLU A 49 17.78 -13.41 -11.16
C GLU A 49 18.20 -13.15 -9.71
N PHE A 50 17.21 -12.98 -8.82
CA PHE A 50 17.46 -12.91 -7.38
C PHE A 50 18.22 -14.15 -6.87
N LYS A 51 17.81 -15.37 -7.23
CA LYS A 51 18.52 -16.61 -6.85
C LYS A 51 19.96 -16.62 -7.38
N GLN A 52 20.21 -16.10 -8.59
CA GLN A 52 21.57 -15.97 -9.11
C GLN A 52 22.41 -14.97 -8.32
N LEU A 53 21.85 -13.82 -7.95
CA LEU A 53 22.53 -12.81 -7.13
C LEU A 53 22.79 -13.32 -5.70
N LEU A 54 21.87 -14.11 -5.16
CA LEU A 54 22.01 -14.81 -3.89
C LEU A 54 23.21 -15.76 -3.91
N LEU A 55 23.31 -16.63 -4.92
CA LEU A 55 24.44 -17.55 -5.09
C LEU A 55 25.79 -16.82 -5.26
N LYS A 56 25.77 -15.60 -5.80
CA LYS A 56 26.95 -14.75 -5.96
C LYS A 56 27.29 -13.93 -4.70
N LYS A 57 26.52 -14.06 -3.61
CA LYS A 57 26.63 -13.22 -2.40
C LYS A 57 26.54 -11.71 -2.67
N GLN A 58 25.76 -11.33 -3.68
CA GLN A 58 25.57 -9.94 -4.11
C GLN A 58 24.31 -9.30 -3.53
N VAL A 59 23.65 -9.96 -2.57
CA VAL A 59 22.43 -9.44 -1.91
C VAL A 59 22.64 -9.37 -0.41
N ALA A 60 22.08 -8.33 0.21
CA ALA A 60 22.09 -8.13 1.65
C ALA A 60 20.76 -7.49 2.12
N ASP A 61 20.53 -7.53 3.43
CA ASP A 61 19.36 -6.93 4.10
C ASP A 61 18.02 -7.30 3.44
N LEU A 62 17.74 -8.60 3.39
CA LEU A 62 16.52 -9.09 2.76
C LEU A 62 15.32 -8.94 3.70
N THR A 63 14.25 -8.35 3.20
CA THR A 63 12.95 -8.31 3.89
C THR A 63 11.96 -9.17 3.12
N ILE A 64 11.51 -10.24 3.76
CA ILE A 64 10.61 -11.22 3.21
C ILE A 64 9.18 -10.86 3.64
N GLY A 65 8.39 -10.29 2.73
CA GLY A 65 6.96 -10.06 2.92
C GLY A 65 6.11 -11.25 2.45
N ALA A 66 4.80 -11.11 2.57
CA ALA A 66 3.84 -12.15 2.15
C ALA A 66 3.82 -12.37 0.63
N ASN A 67 3.95 -11.31 -0.18
CA ASN A 67 3.88 -11.39 -1.64
C ASN A 67 5.19 -10.97 -2.33
N THR A 68 6.03 -10.21 -1.65
CA THR A 68 7.25 -9.61 -2.22
C THR A 68 8.43 -9.79 -1.28
N ILE A 69 9.62 -9.91 -1.87
CA ILE A 69 10.89 -9.88 -1.17
C ILE A 69 11.59 -8.60 -1.60
N HIS A 70 12.01 -7.81 -0.63
CA HIS A 70 12.81 -6.61 -0.82
C HIS A 70 14.23 -6.90 -0.40
N GLY A 71 15.20 -6.29 -1.06
CA GLY A 71 16.60 -6.48 -0.73
C GLY A 71 17.48 -5.39 -1.29
N THR A 72 18.74 -5.44 -0.91
CA THR A 72 19.76 -4.52 -1.42
C THR A 72 20.80 -5.31 -2.20
N VAL A 73 21.14 -4.86 -3.41
CA VAL A 73 22.27 -5.40 -4.16
C VAL A 73 23.55 -4.73 -3.68
N VAL A 74 24.48 -5.53 -3.15
CA VAL A 74 25.82 -5.09 -2.72
C VAL A 74 26.80 -5.38 -3.85
N THR A 75 26.63 -4.68 -4.97
CA THR A 75 27.62 -4.72 -6.06
C THR A 75 28.45 -3.44 -5.99
N GLY A 76 29.76 -3.57 -5.78
CA GLY A 76 30.72 -2.47 -5.76
C GLY A 76 30.91 -1.74 -7.11
N ALA A 77 29.97 -1.88 -8.03
CA ALA A 77 29.94 -1.21 -9.31
C ALA A 77 28.52 -0.73 -9.56
N SER A 78 28.36 0.59 -9.48
CA SER A 78 27.17 1.35 -9.80
C SER A 78 26.49 0.81 -11.06
N ALA A 79 25.34 0.18 -10.92
CA ALA A 79 24.41 0.12 -12.04
C ALA A 79 23.81 1.54 -12.19
N PRO A 80 23.73 2.08 -13.41
CA PRO A 80 23.18 3.42 -13.60
C PRO A 80 21.71 3.38 -13.21
N SER A 81 21.39 4.05 -12.10
CA SER A 81 20.05 4.48 -11.76
C SER A 81 19.57 5.41 -12.86
N THR A 82 18.56 5.00 -13.62
CA THR A 82 17.89 5.82 -14.64
C THR A 82 17.02 6.94 -14.01
N ASP A 83 17.09 7.14 -12.69
CA ASP A 83 16.41 8.25 -12.02
C ASP A 83 17.39 9.42 -11.84
N THR A 84 17.44 10.26 -12.86
CA THR A 84 18.08 11.58 -12.82
C THR A 84 17.32 12.45 -11.82
N ARG A 85 17.72 12.40 -10.55
CA ARG A 85 17.66 13.58 -9.66
C ARG A 85 19.09 13.97 -9.35
N ALA A 86 19.56 14.95 -10.11
CA ALA A 86 20.84 15.60 -9.94
C ALA A 86 20.94 16.20 -8.53
N SER A 87 21.62 15.52 -7.59
CA SER A 87 22.12 16.10 -6.32
C SER A 87 23.07 15.20 -5.51
N ASP A 88 23.38 13.96 -5.90
CA ASP A 88 24.30 13.13 -5.10
C ASP A 88 25.77 13.29 -5.53
N PRO A 89 26.71 13.46 -4.58
CA PRO A 89 28.13 13.60 -4.86
C PRO A 89 28.72 12.29 -5.44
N PRO A 90 29.70 12.38 -6.36
CA PRO A 90 30.30 11.21 -6.98
C PRO A 90 31.15 10.45 -5.95
N GLY A 91 30.77 9.20 -5.65
CA GLY A 91 31.64 8.28 -4.90
C GLY A 91 31.00 7.50 -3.75
N THR A 92 29.72 7.68 -3.44
CA THR A 92 29.05 6.82 -2.46
C THR A 92 28.51 5.58 -3.17
N PRO A 93 28.89 4.34 -2.79
CA PRO A 93 28.24 3.15 -3.29
C PRO A 93 26.78 3.18 -2.81
N THR A 94 25.88 3.60 -3.68
CA THR A 94 24.46 3.64 -3.36
C THR A 94 23.93 2.20 -3.34
N PRO A 95 23.47 1.70 -2.19
CA PRO A 95 22.84 0.38 -2.11
C PRO A 95 21.63 0.35 -3.05
N GLN A 96 21.71 -0.40 -4.14
CA GLN A 96 20.60 -0.48 -5.09
C GLN A 96 19.53 -1.42 -4.52
N ARG A 97 18.40 -0.83 -4.11
CA ARG A 97 17.24 -1.60 -3.65
C ARG A 97 16.54 -2.29 -4.82
N PHE A 98 16.19 -3.55 -4.62
CA PHE A 98 15.41 -4.34 -5.55
C PHE A 98 14.17 -4.92 -4.87
N THR A 99 13.18 -5.26 -5.69
CA THR A 99 12.00 -6.02 -5.28
C THR A 99 11.87 -7.23 -6.19
N THR A 100 11.45 -8.36 -5.63
CA THR A 100 11.05 -9.53 -6.41
C THR A 100 9.77 -10.12 -5.84
N TYR A 101 8.95 -10.74 -6.68
CA TYR A 101 7.80 -11.48 -6.20
C TYR A 101 8.24 -12.72 -5.46
N ARG A 102 7.65 -12.94 -4.29
CA ARG A 102 7.90 -14.14 -3.49
C ARG A 102 7.35 -15.35 -4.25
N VAL A 103 8.21 -16.33 -4.47
CA VAL A 103 7.81 -17.69 -4.88
C VAL A 103 7.80 -18.56 -3.62
N ASP A 104 6.82 -19.44 -3.51
CA ASP A 104 6.75 -20.41 -2.42
C ASP A 104 7.86 -21.46 -2.57
N ASP A 105 9.03 -21.09 -2.05
CA ASP A 105 10.25 -21.88 -2.05
C ASP A 105 10.64 -22.22 -0.60
N PRO A 106 10.42 -23.47 -0.14
CA PRO A 106 10.75 -23.85 1.23
C PRO A 106 12.26 -23.94 1.49
N THR A 107 13.11 -23.99 0.45
CA THR A 107 14.57 -24.06 0.61
C THR A 107 15.20 -22.67 0.70
N LEU A 108 14.48 -21.61 0.34
CA LEU A 108 15.00 -20.25 0.31
C LEU A 108 15.60 -19.82 1.66
N VAL A 109 14.88 -20.01 2.77
CA VAL A 109 15.35 -19.61 4.11
C VAL A 109 16.63 -20.36 4.49
N THR A 110 16.71 -21.65 4.14
CA THR A 110 17.89 -22.48 4.36
C THR A 110 19.09 -22.00 3.55
N GLU A 111 18.88 -21.62 2.28
CA GLU A 111 19.92 -21.06 1.42
C GLU A 111 20.41 -19.70 1.92
N LEU A 112 19.50 -18.81 2.33
CA LEU A 112 19.86 -17.52 2.92
C LEU A 112 20.70 -17.68 4.19
N ALA A 113 20.31 -18.61 5.06
CA ALA A 113 21.05 -18.93 6.27
C ALA A 113 22.42 -19.56 5.97
N LYS A 114 22.50 -20.45 4.96
CA LYS A 114 23.77 -21.08 4.53
C LYS A 114 24.77 -20.06 3.98
N GLU A 115 24.29 -19.09 3.22
CA GLU A 115 25.13 -18.01 2.67
C GLU A 115 25.45 -16.91 3.71
N GLY A 116 24.82 -16.95 4.90
CA GLY A 116 25.05 -16.02 5.99
C GLY A 116 24.39 -14.65 5.79
N ILE A 117 23.32 -14.59 5.00
CA ILE A 117 22.64 -13.33 4.67
C ILE A 117 21.60 -13.00 5.75
N VAL A 118 21.62 -11.76 6.24
CA VAL A 118 20.63 -11.26 7.18
C VAL A 118 19.29 -11.09 6.47
N PHE A 119 18.24 -11.70 7.03
CA PHE A 119 16.88 -11.56 6.53
C PHE A 119 15.89 -11.27 7.68
N SER A 120 14.82 -10.56 7.36
CA SER A 120 13.72 -10.21 8.27
C SER A 120 12.36 -10.53 7.65
N GLY A 121 11.36 -10.81 8.47
CA GLY A 121 9.99 -11.01 8.01
C GLY A 121 9.16 -9.74 8.15
N GLN A 122 8.39 -9.39 7.11
CA GLN A 122 7.37 -8.34 7.18
C GLN A 122 5.99 -8.99 7.26
N GLY A 123 5.28 -8.72 8.36
CA GLY A 123 3.88 -9.13 8.52
C GLY A 123 2.99 -8.47 7.48
N ASP A 124 2.05 -9.24 6.92
CA ASP A 124 1.05 -8.70 6.01
C ASP A 124 0.09 -7.80 6.82
N THR A 125 -0.01 -6.52 6.49
CA THR A 125 -0.98 -5.59 7.06
C THR A 125 -2.14 -5.31 6.11
N ARG A 126 -2.11 -5.83 4.87
CA ARG A 126 -3.15 -5.55 3.84
C ARG A 126 -4.44 -6.33 4.06
N TRP A 127 -4.41 -7.43 4.83
CA TRP A 127 -5.61 -8.21 5.13
C TRP A 127 -6.66 -7.44 5.94
N LEU A 128 -6.25 -6.50 6.80
CA LEU A 128 -7.17 -5.75 7.67
C LEU A 128 -8.00 -4.72 6.88
N PRO A 129 -7.40 -3.85 6.03
CA PRO A 129 -8.18 -3.03 5.10
C PRO A 129 -9.09 -3.83 4.18
N SER A 130 -8.62 -4.98 3.66
CA SER A 130 -9.46 -5.88 2.85
C SER A 130 -10.64 -6.42 3.66
N LEU A 131 -10.43 -6.75 4.94
CA LEU A 131 -11.50 -7.19 5.84
C LEU A 131 -12.54 -6.07 6.06
N LEU A 132 -12.09 -4.86 6.35
CA LEU A 132 -13.00 -3.73 6.54
C LEU A 132 -13.76 -3.37 5.25
N SER A 133 -13.13 -3.56 4.10
CA SER A 133 -13.76 -3.28 2.80
C SER A 133 -14.97 -4.17 2.52
N TRP A 134 -15.01 -5.44 2.95
CA TRP A 134 -16.21 -6.29 2.77
C TRP A 134 -17.30 -6.06 3.82
N VAL A 135 -16.95 -5.47 4.98
CA VAL A 135 -17.94 -5.05 5.99
C VAL A 135 -18.86 -3.97 5.43
N LEU A 136 -18.35 -3.05 4.60
CA LEU A 136 -19.13 -1.96 4.02
C LEU A 136 -20.26 -2.48 3.08
N PRO A 137 -20.00 -3.39 2.11
CA PRO A 137 -21.03 -4.11 1.35
C PRO A 137 -22.06 -4.82 2.22
N VAL A 138 -21.63 -5.55 3.25
CA VAL A 138 -22.54 -6.26 4.15
C VAL A 138 -23.45 -5.28 4.91
N ALA A 139 -22.88 -4.17 5.39
CA ALA A 139 -23.65 -3.13 6.08
C ALA A 139 -24.70 -2.49 5.16
N VAL A 140 -24.35 -2.19 3.91
CA VAL A 140 -25.31 -1.66 2.90
C VAL A 140 -26.42 -2.68 2.63
N LEU A 141 -26.07 -3.96 2.46
CA LEU A 141 -27.05 -5.02 2.23
C LEU A 141 -28.04 -5.12 3.41
N LEU A 142 -27.54 -5.13 4.64
CA LEU A 142 -28.38 -5.17 5.85
C LEU A 142 -29.29 -3.94 5.95
N MET A 143 -28.77 -2.76 5.60
CA MET A 143 -29.53 -1.51 5.64
C MET A 143 -30.67 -1.51 4.61
N VAL A 144 -30.41 -1.96 3.38
CA VAL A 144 -31.44 -2.10 2.33
C VAL A 144 -32.45 -3.18 2.69
N TRP A 145 -31.98 -4.32 3.21
CA TRP A 145 -32.82 -5.42 3.62
C TRP A 145 -33.79 -5.02 4.74
N ASN A 146 -33.29 -4.33 5.78
CA ASN A 146 -34.12 -3.82 6.87
C ASN A 146 -35.14 -2.78 6.39
N ALA A 147 -34.80 -1.95 5.40
CA ALA A 147 -35.74 -1.00 4.80
C ALA A 147 -36.81 -1.68 3.94
N TYR A 148 -36.53 -2.85 3.37
CA TYR A 148 -37.48 -3.59 2.53
C TYR A 148 -38.39 -4.52 3.34
N MET A 149 -37.88 -5.12 4.42
CA MET A 149 -38.65 -6.04 5.29
C MET A 149 -39.24 -5.39 6.55
N GLY A 150 -38.94 -4.12 6.80
CA GLY A 150 -39.40 -3.35 7.97
C GLY A 150 -40.60 -2.45 7.68
#